data_AF-O97497-F1
#
_entry.id   AF-O97497-F1
#
_cell.length_a   1.000
_cell.length_b   1.000
_cell.length_c   1.000
_cell.angle_alpha   90.00
_cell.angle_beta   90.00
_cell.angle_gamma   90.00
#
_symmetry.space_group_name_H-M   'P 1'
#
loop_
_entity.id
_entity.type
_entity.pdbx_description
1 polymer ?
#
loop_
_entity_poly.entity_id
_entity_poly.type
_entity_poly.pdbx_seq_one_letter_code
_entity_poly.pdbx_strand_id
1 'polypeptide(L)'
;VIGDQSSGKSSVLEALSGVALPRGSGIVTRCPLVLRLKKLPAEAEWRGRVSYQDQEVELCDPAQVEPAVTKAQNVIAGEGLGISSELISLEVSSPLVPDLTLIDLPGITRVAVGGQPADIGHQIKALIRKYIQRQETINLVVVPSN
;
A
#
# COMPACT_ATOMS: atom_id res chain seq x y z
N VAL A 1 0.56 -3.28 -8.00
CA VAL A 1 -0.90 -3.50 -8.13
C VAL A 1 -1.53 -2.19 -8.57
N ILE A 2 -2.31 -2.21 -9.66
CA ILE A 2 -2.93 -1.03 -10.25
C ILE A 2 -4.40 -1.30 -10.56
N GLY A 3 -5.23 -0.26 -10.48
CA GLY A 3 -6.67 -0.34 -10.73
C GLY A 3 -7.38 0.93 -10.27
N ASP A 4 -8.66 1.04 -10.63
CA ASP A 4 -9.49 2.17 -10.24
C ASP A 4 -9.63 2.27 -8.70
N GLN A 5 -10.01 3.43 -8.20
CA GLN A 5 -10.39 3.57 -6.80
C GLN A 5 -11.49 2.56 -6.44
N SER A 6 -11.41 1.94 -5.26
CA SER A 6 -12.36 0.92 -4.80
C SER A 6 -12.46 -0.38 -5.63
N SER A 7 -11.52 -0.64 -6.54
CA SER A 7 -11.47 -1.91 -7.32
C SER A 7 -11.08 -3.17 -6.53
N GLY A 8 -10.78 -3.07 -5.23
CA GLY A 8 -10.38 -4.21 -4.40
C GLY A 8 -8.87 -4.50 -4.32
N LYS A 9 -8.02 -3.55 -4.75
CA LYS A 9 -6.53 -3.68 -4.68
C LYS A 9 -6.03 -4.09 -3.30
N SER A 10 -6.43 -3.39 -2.24
CA SER A 10 -6.03 -3.69 -0.87
C SER A 10 -6.45 -5.10 -0.46
N SER A 11 -7.66 -5.53 -0.84
CA SER A 11 -8.13 -6.89 -0.56
C SER A 11 -7.28 -7.97 -1.21
N VAL A 12 -6.76 -7.75 -2.42
CA VAL A 12 -5.81 -8.68 -3.07
C VAL A 12 -4.51 -8.76 -2.27
N LEU A 13 -4.00 -7.63 -1.79
CA LEU A 13 -2.77 -7.60 -0.99
C LEU A 13 -2.93 -8.28 0.36
N GLU A 14 -4.05 -8.05 1.04
CA GLU A 14 -4.39 -8.70 2.32
C GLU A 14 -4.52 -10.21 2.16
N ALA A 15 -5.12 -10.69 1.07
CA ALA A 15 -5.25 -12.11 0.80
C ALA A 15 -3.88 -12.80 0.61
N LEU A 16 -2.88 -12.07 0.11
CA LEU A 16 -1.51 -12.57 -0.07
C LEU A 16 -0.65 -12.44 1.19
N SER A 17 -0.86 -11.37 1.97
CA SER A 17 -0.02 -11.01 3.11
C SER A 17 -0.50 -11.57 4.44
N GLY A 18 -1.80 -11.88 4.56
CA GLY A 18 -2.44 -12.28 5.80
C GLY A 18 -2.53 -11.14 6.84
N VAL A 19 -2.27 -9.89 6.47
CA VAL A 19 -2.37 -8.72 7.36
C VAL A 19 -3.39 -7.73 6.84
N ALA A 20 -4.07 -7.02 7.74
CA ALA A 20 -5.00 -5.96 7.36
C ALA A 20 -4.24 -4.74 6.84
N LEU A 21 -4.72 -4.17 5.74
CA LEU A 21 -4.27 -2.89 5.22
C LEU A 21 -5.37 -1.85 5.42
N PRO A 22 -5.04 -0.55 5.46
CA PRO A 22 -6.05 0.50 5.66
C PRO A 22 -7.19 0.37 4.65
N ARG A 23 -8.43 0.48 5.15
CA ARG A 23 -9.69 0.49 4.39
C ARG A 23 -10.51 1.72 4.74
N GLY A 24 -11.30 2.23 3.79
CA GLY A 24 -12.15 3.38 4.03
C GLY A 24 -12.87 3.90 2.78
N SER A 25 -13.66 4.96 2.97
CA SER A 25 -14.26 5.73 1.88
C SER A 25 -13.29 6.82 1.40
N GLY A 26 -13.26 7.09 0.09
CA GLY A 26 -12.31 8.05 -0.51
C GLY A 26 -10.98 7.43 -0.93
N ILE A 27 -9.92 8.23 -1.01
CA ILE A 27 -8.57 7.74 -1.34
C ILE A 27 -7.97 7.14 -0.07
N VAL A 28 -7.91 5.81 -0.03
CA VAL A 28 -7.41 5.05 1.11
C VAL A 28 -5.89 4.89 1.05
N THR A 29 -5.34 4.57 -0.11
CA THR A 29 -3.88 4.50 -0.33
C THR A 29 -3.39 5.87 -0.79
N ARG A 30 -2.83 6.67 0.13
CA ARG A 30 -2.32 8.03 -0.18
C ARG A 30 -0.84 8.10 -0.52
N CYS A 31 -0.09 7.06 -0.18
CA CYS A 31 1.33 6.93 -0.48
C CYS A 31 1.59 5.55 -1.12
N PRO A 32 2.56 5.40 -2.03
CA PRO A 32 3.04 4.09 -2.45
C PRO A 32 3.43 3.22 -1.26
N LEU A 33 2.94 1.98 -1.22
CA LEU A 33 3.28 1.02 -0.18
C LEU A 33 4.02 -0.16 -0.83
N VAL A 34 5.28 -0.35 -0.46
CA VAL A 34 6.02 -1.56 -0.81
C VAL A 34 5.79 -2.58 0.28
N LEU A 35 5.10 -3.66 -0.06
CA LEU A 35 4.88 -4.81 0.80
C LEU A 35 5.88 -5.91 0.44
N ARG A 36 6.80 -6.19 1.36
CA ARG A 36 7.76 -7.30 1.25
C ARG A 36 7.29 -8.43 2.15
N LEU A 37 6.94 -9.56 1.54
CA LEU A 37 6.63 -10.80 2.22
C LEU A 37 7.87 -11.68 2.21
N LYS A 38 8.27 -12.16 3.39
CA LYS A 38 9.41 -13.05 3.56
C LYS A 38 8.96 -14.31 4.28
N LYS A 39 9.17 -15.46 3.63
CA LYS A 39 8.85 -16.74 4.24
C LYS A 39 9.85 -17.07 5.33
N LEU A 40 9.35 -17.41 6.51
CA LEU A 40 10.16 -17.90 7.61
C LEU A 40 10.05 -19.43 7.77
N PRO A 41 10.98 -20.09 8.48
CA PRO A 41 10.84 -21.48 8.89
C PRO A 41 9.58 -21.71 9.71
N ALA A 42 9.04 -22.93 9.70
CA ALA A 42 7.74 -23.27 10.31
C ALA A 42 7.58 -22.89 11.79
N GLU A 43 8.69 -22.87 12.54
CA GLU A 43 8.72 -22.60 13.99
C GLU A 43 8.95 -21.12 14.33
N ALA A 44 9.16 -20.27 13.34
CA ALA A 44 9.44 -18.86 13.56
C ALA A 44 8.16 -18.06 13.82
N GLU A 45 8.24 -17.10 14.73
CA GLU A 45 7.15 -16.18 15.02
C GLU A 45 6.96 -15.14 13.91
N TRP A 46 5.74 -14.62 13.82
CA TRP A 46 5.42 -13.52 12.93
C TRP A 46 6.21 -12.27 13.31
N ARG A 47 6.72 -11.54 12.31
CA ARG A 47 7.38 -10.25 12.51
C ARG A 47 6.93 -9.28 11.44
N GLY A 48 6.61 -8.06 11.85
CA GLY A 48 6.32 -6.96 10.96
C GLY A 48 7.28 -5.81 11.17
N ARG A 49 7.47 -5.02 10.13
CA ARG A 49 8.22 -3.77 10.21
C ARG A 49 7.67 -2.77 9.23
N VAL A 50 7.44 -1.54 9.69
CA VAL A 50 7.04 -0.41 8.86
C VAL A 50 8.16 0.62 8.89
N SER A 51 8.64 1.00 7.72
CA SER A 51 9.66 2.03 7.54
C SER A 51 9.12 3.14 6.67
N TYR A 52 9.29 4.38 7.11
CA TYR A 52 8.90 5.58 6.37
C TYR A 52 9.76 6.76 6.82
N GLN A 53 10.22 7.57 5.87
CA GLN A 53 11.21 8.64 6.15
C GLN A 53 12.40 8.07 6.93
N ASP A 54 12.75 8.66 8.07
CA ASP A 54 13.81 8.19 8.98
C ASP A 54 13.27 7.37 10.17
N GLN A 55 12.01 6.92 10.10
CA GLN A 55 11.37 6.13 11.15
C GLN A 55 11.28 4.65 10.76
N GLU A 56 11.58 3.80 11.72
CA GLU A 56 11.40 2.35 11.64
C GLU A 56 10.62 1.89 12.87
N VAL A 57 9.52 1.18 12.63
CA VAL A 57 8.63 0.67 13.67
C VAL A 57 8.54 -0.84 13.52
N GLU A 58 9.06 -1.57 14.49
CA GLU A 58 8.87 -3.01 14.59
C GLU A 58 7.46 -3.33 15.11
N LEU A 59 6.86 -4.37 14.54
CA LEU A 59 5.54 -4.87 14.90
C LEU A 59 5.66 -6.32 15.34
N CYS A 60 5.00 -6.65 16.44
CA CYS A 60 4.97 -8.02 16.97
C CYS A 60 3.66 -8.73 16.67
N ASP A 61 2.61 -7.99 16.26
CA ASP A 61 1.29 -8.55 15.95
C ASP A 61 0.75 -8.02 14.59
N PRO A 62 0.19 -8.89 13.72
CA PRO A 62 -0.50 -8.51 12.49
C PRO A 62 -1.53 -7.37 12.64
N ALA A 63 -2.24 -7.32 13.76
CA ALA A 63 -3.26 -6.31 14.05
C ALA A 63 -2.67 -4.90 14.19
N GLN A 64 -1.36 -4.76 14.40
CA GLN A 64 -0.67 -3.48 14.48
C GLN A 64 -0.33 -2.88 13.10
N VAL A 65 -0.44 -3.66 12.02
CA VAL A 65 -0.06 -3.23 10.68
C VAL A 65 -0.94 -2.09 10.18
N GLU A 66 -2.26 -2.27 10.18
CA GLU A 66 -3.21 -1.25 9.72
C GLU A 66 -3.03 0.11 10.42
N PRO A 67 -3.00 0.20 11.76
CA PRO A 67 -2.80 1.48 12.43
C PRO A 67 -1.40 2.07 12.18
N ALA A 68 -0.36 1.24 12.08
CA ALA A 68 0.99 1.71 11.78
C ALA A 68 1.10 2.29 10.37
N VAL A 69 0.53 1.63 9.36
CA VAL A 69 0.52 2.13 7.98
C VAL A 69 -0.33 3.39 7.88
N THR A 70 -1.48 3.46 8.57
CA THR A 70 -2.33 4.66 8.60
C THR A 70 -1.58 5.85 9.21
N LYS A 71 -0.89 5.63 10.32
CA LYS A 71 -0.04 6.64 10.96
C LYS A 71 1.07 7.11 10.01
N ALA A 72 1.77 6.19 9.35
CA ALA A 72 2.81 6.52 8.38
C ALA A 72 2.26 7.39 7.23
N GLN A 73 1.08 7.05 6.69
CA GLN A 73 0.44 7.87 5.67
C GLN A 73 0.08 9.27 6.17
N ASN A 74 -0.41 9.42 7.40
CA ASN A 74 -0.73 10.73 7.98
C ASN A 74 0.51 11.60 8.16
N VAL A 75 1.64 11.00 8.55
CA VAL A 75 2.92 11.72 8.70
C VAL A 75 3.42 12.21 7.35
N ILE A 76 3.33 11.38 6.32
CA ILE A 76 3.91 11.65 4.99
C ILE A 76 3.01 12.56 4.14
N ALA A 77 1.71 12.27 4.07
CA ALA A 77 0.76 12.99 3.21
C ALA A 77 0.00 14.10 3.95
N GLY A 78 0.22 14.24 5.26
CA GLY A 78 -0.57 15.09 6.15
C GLY A 78 -1.93 14.48 6.51
N GLU A 79 -2.70 15.18 7.34
CA GLU A 79 -4.07 14.76 7.72
C GLU A 79 -5.12 15.05 6.63
N GLY A 80 -4.72 15.71 5.54
CA GLY A 80 -5.58 16.03 4.41
C GLY A 80 -5.80 14.86 3.45
N LEU A 81 -6.52 15.14 2.36
CA LEU A 81 -6.88 14.14 1.33
C LEU A 81 -5.88 14.11 0.15
N GLY A 82 -4.69 14.68 0.34
CA GLY A 82 -3.60 14.68 -0.62
C GLY A 82 -2.92 13.31 -0.75
N ILE A 83 -2.10 13.17 -1.80
CA ILE A 83 -1.20 12.03 -1.99
C ILE A 83 0.24 12.48 -1.85
N SER A 84 1.13 11.55 -1.53
CA SER A 84 2.57 11.77 -1.58
C SER A 84 3.24 10.75 -2.49
N SER A 85 4.37 11.14 -3.08
CA SER A 85 5.24 10.22 -3.81
C SER A 85 6.26 9.51 -2.92
N GLU A 86 6.37 9.91 -1.65
CA GLU A 86 7.19 9.21 -0.65
C GLU A 86 6.63 7.82 -0.35
N LEU A 87 7.54 6.87 -0.14
CA LEU A 87 7.24 5.46 -0.09
C LEU A 87 7.22 4.95 1.35
N ILE A 88 6.21 4.14 1.65
CA ILE A 88 6.15 3.37 2.89
C ILE A 88 6.61 1.95 2.58
N SER A 89 7.53 1.41 3.37
CA SER A 89 7.96 0.01 3.26
C SER A 89 7.35 -0.78 4.41
N LEU A 90 6.57 -1.80 4.09
CA LEU A 90 6.05 -2.78 5.05
C LEU A 90 6.70 -4.13 4.76
N GLU A 91 7.47 -4.64 5.71
CA GLU A 91 8.00 -5.99 5.67
C GLU A 91 7.17 -6.88 6.60
N VAL A 92 6.68 -8.00 6.09
CA VAL A 92 5.96 -9.03 6.83
C VAL A 92 6.71 -10.33 6.67
N SER A 93 7.21 -10.87 7.77
CA SER A 93 7.90 -12.14 7.82
C SER A 93 7.05 -13.15 8.59
N SER A 94 6.73 -14.28 7.95
CA SER A 94 5.86 -15.30 8.54
C SER A 94 6.08 -16.66 7.88
N PRO A 95 5.86 -17.78 8.58
CA PRO A 95 5.87 -19.10 7.96
C PRO A 95 4.75 -19.30 6.92
N LEU A 96 3.69 -18.50 7.01
CA LEU A 96 2.46 -18.63 6.22
C LEU A 96 2.46 -17.79 4.94
N VAL A 97 3.41 -16.87 4.76
CA VAL A 97 3.47 -15.99 3.60
C VAL A 97 4.48 -16.50 2.57
N PRO A 98 4.28 -16.22 1.27
CA PRO A 98 5.28 -16.50 0.25
C PRO A 98 6.42 -15.47 0.26
N ASP A 99 7.53 -15.80 -0.40
CA ASP A 99 8.54 -14.79 -0.74
C ASP A 99 8.05 -13.96 -1.93
N LEU A 100 7.65 -12.71 -1.67
CA LEU A 100 7.04 -11.86 -2.69
C LEU A 100 7.24 -10.38 -2.34
N THR A 101 7.46 -9.54 -3.34
CA THR A 101 7.41 -8.07 -3.18
C THR A 101 6.31 -7.50 -4.05
N LEU A 102 5.40 -6.75 -3.42
CA LEU A 102 4.28 -6.09 -4.05
C LEU A 102 4.38 -4.59 -3.81
N ILE A 103 3.92 -3.81 -4.78
CA ILE A 103 3.81 -2.36 -4.64
C ILE A 103 2.33 -2.00 -4.79
N ASP A 104 1.72 -1.48 -3.73
CA ASP A 104 0.41 -0.84 -3.81
C ASP A 104 0.58 0.62 -4.23
N LEU A 105 -0.31 1.06 -5.12
CA LEU A 105 -0.31 2.42 -5.64
C LEU A 105 -1.70 3.03 -5.42
N PRO A 106 -1.78 4.36 -5.22
CA PRO A 106 -3.06 5.06 -5.12
C PRO A 106 -4.00 4.68 -6.27
N GLY A 107 -5.26 4.39 -5.93
CA GLY A 107 -6.27 4.02 -6.92
C GLY A 107 -6.56 5.17 -7.87
N ILE A 108 -6.75 4.86 -9.16
CA ILE A 108 -7.03 5.89 -10.16
C ILE A 108 -8.39 6.53 -9.84
N THR A 109 -8.40 7.83 -9.57
CA THR A 109 -9.61 8.65 -9.49
C THR A 109 -9.72 9.57 -10.71
N ARG A 110 -10.96 9.74 -11.20
CA ARG A 110 -11.28 10.59 -12.36
C ARG A 110 -11.81 11.97 -11.95
N VAL A 111 -12.31 12.10 -10.72
CA VAL A 111 -12.92 13.33 -10.20
C VAL A 111 -12.40 13.56 -8.79
N ALA A 112 -11.89 14.77 -8.52
CA ALA A 112 -11.50 15.17 -7.18
C ALA A 112 -12.73 15.17 -6.27
N VAL A 113 -12.64 14.52 -5.12
CA VAL A 113 -13.71 14.50 -4.11
C VAL A 113 -13.17 15.02 -2.79
N GLY A 114 -13.94 15.86 -2.10
CA GLY A 114 -13.65 16.35 -0.75
C GLY A 114 -12.26 16.96 -0.58
N GLY A 115 -12.07 18.27 -0.80
CA GLY A 115 -10.82 18.96 -0.46
C GLY A 115 -9.55 18.49 -1.22
N GLN A 116 -9.68 17.56 -2.17
CA GLN A 116 -8.58 17.12 -3.03
C GLN A 116 -8.22 18.18 -4.08
N PRO A 117 -6.94 18.27 -4.49
CA PRO A 117 -6.54 19.08 -5.63
C PRO A 117 -7.27 18.68 -6.92
N ALA A 118 -7.61 19.66 -7.77
CA ALA A 118 -8.30 19.40 -9.04
C ALA A 118 -7.49 18.50 -9.99
N ASP A 119 -6.16 18.47 -9.85
CA ASP A 119 -5.23 17.68 -10.65
C ASP A 119 -4.86 16.32 -10.02
N ILE A 120 -5.52 15.90 -8.93
CA ILE A 120 -5.19 14.65 -8.20
C ILE A 120 -5.12 13.41 -9.11
N GLY A 121 -6.03 13.30 -10.08
CA GLY A 121 -6.03 12.20 -11.04
C GLY A 121 -4.79 12.19 -11.94
N HIS A 122 -4.25 13.37 -12.30
CA HIS A 122 -3.01 13.49 -13.05
C HIS A 122 -1.80 13.10 -12.18
N GLN A 123 -1.77 13.56 -10.92
CA GLN A 123 -0.71 13.22 -9.97
C GLN A 123 -0.63 11.70 -9.75
N ILE A 124 -1.78 11.03 -9.53
CA ILE A 124 -1.85 9.57 -9.37
C ILE A 124 -1.34 8.86 -10.62
N LYS A 125 -1.79 9.27 -11.82
CA LYS A 125 -1.31 8.68 -13.08
C LYS A 125 0.19 8.86 -13.27
N ALA A 126 0.72 10.05 -12.95
CA ALA A 126 2.15 10.34 -13.02
C ALA A 126 2.95 9.46 -12.05
N LEU A 127 2.45 9.27 -10.83
CA LEU A 127 3.04 8.39 -9.83
C LEU A 127 3.04 6.93 -10.30
N ILE A 128 1.91 6.42 -10.79
CA ILE A 128 1.80 5.05 -11.31
C ILE A 128 2.79 4.82 -12.45
N ARG A 129 2.90 5.77 -13.40
CA ARG A 129 3.84 5.69 -14.53
C ARG A 129 5.29 5.46 -14.10
N LYS A 130 5.74 6.05 -12.98
CA LYS A 130 7.11 5.86 -12.45
C LYS A 130 7.43 4.41 -12.06
N TYR A 131 6.40 3.60 -11.75
CA TYR A 131 6.57 2.20 -11.34
C TYR A 131 6.35 1.25 -12.52
N ILE A 132 5.27 1.43 -13.29
CA ILE A 132 4.89 0.48 -14.36
C ILE A 132 5.83 0.50 -15.57
N GLN A 133 6.68 1.52 -15.70
CA GLN A 133 7.65 1.66 -16.80
C GLN A 133 8.95 0.89 -16.57
N ARG A 134 9.18 0.38 -15.35
CA ARG A 134 10.39 -0.40 -15.03
C ARG A 134 10.26 -1.80 -15.61
N GLN A 135 11.31 -2.29 -16.28
CA GLN A 135 11.29 -3.60 -16.97
C GLN A 135 11.09 -4.77 -16.00
N GLU A 136 11.53 -4.61 -14.76
CA GLU A 136 11.47 -5.63 -13.71
C GLU A 136 10.09 -5.68 -13.03
N THR A 137 9.17 -4.75 -13.35
CA THR A 137 7.87 -4.64 -12.67
C THR A 137 6.80 -5.43 -13.40
N ILE A 138 6.22 -6.42 -12.71
CA ILE A 138 5.01 -7.11 -13.18
C ILE A 138 3.78 -6.26 -12.87
N ASN A 139 3.03 -5.91 -13.92
CA ASN A 139 1.83 -5.10 -13.81
C ASN A 139 0.60 -5.96 -13.50
N LEU A 140 0.27 -6.07 -12.21
CA LEU A 140 -0.98 -6.69 -11.75
C LEU A 140 -2.13 -5.68 -11.81
N VAL A 141 -3.07 -5.88 -12.75
CA VAL A 141 -4.26 -5.04 -12.93
C VAL A 141 -5.45 -5.67 -12.23
N VAL A 142 -6.11 -4.90 -11.36
CA VAL A 142 -7.30 -5.32 -10.60
C VAL A 142 -8.53 -4.65 -11.19
N VAL A 143 -9.50 -5.46 -11.63
CA VAL A 143 -10.77 -5.02 -12.22
C VAL A 143 -11.90 -5.73 -11.47
N PRO A 144 -12.91 -4.99 -10.96
CA PRO A 144 -14.06 -5.61 -10.36
C PRO A 144 -14.91 -6.32 -11.42
N SER A 145 -15.59 -7.40 -11.05
CA SER A 145 -16.31 -8.25 -12.02
C SER A 145 -17.64 -7.68 -12.53
N ASN A 146 -18.10 -6.56 -11.98
CA ASN A 146 -19.43 -5.98 -12.21
C ASN A 146 -19.46 -4.89 -13.28
#